data_AF-A0A0T6BDK6-F1
#
_entry.id   AF-A0A0T6BDK6-F1
#
_cell.length_a   1.000
_cell.length_b   1.000
_cell.length_c   1.000
_cell.angle_alpha   90.00
_cell.angle_beta   90.00
_cell.angle_gamma   90.00
#
_symmetry.space_group_name_H-M   'P 1'
#
loop_
_entity.id
_entity.type
_entity.pdbx_description
1 polymer ?
#
loop_
_entity_poly.entity_id
_entity_poly.type
_entity_poly.pdbx_seq_one_letter_code
_entity_poly.pdbx_strand_id
1 'polypeptide(L)'
;KLGSSDVQFTTMQLYSLWLMMFFLKLTSLVPVRSSSASKDVLLEVESNLMSLFGFRKRPKVDKSKIAIPQTMLDLYHRQTGLFMDTASIAKPNLHTRNANTV
;
A
#
# COMPACT_ATOMS: atom_id res chain seq x y z
N LYS A 1 -53.96 19.16 13.41
CA LYS A 1 -53.88 17.73 13.02
C LYS A 1 -52.55 17.55 12.28
N LEU A 2 -51.45 17.46 13.03
CA LEU A 2 -50.11 17.37 12.46
C LEU A 2 -49.98 15.98 11.82
N GLY A 3 -49.51 15.93 10.58
CA GLY A 3 -49.69 14.80 9.68
C GLY A 3 -49.03 13.53 10.20
N SER A 4 -49.79 12.43 10.25
CA SER A 4 -49.28 11.08 10.50
C SER A 4 -48.12 10.70 9.57
N SER A 5 -48.07 11.32 8.37
CA SER A 5 -46.99 11.21 7.39
C SER A 5 -45.66 11.83 7.84
N ASP A 6 -45.68 12.92 8.60
CA ASP A 6 -44.46 13.63 9.03
C ASP A 6 -43.75 12.85 10.15
N VAL A 7 -44.53 12.15 10.98
CA VAL A 7 -44.01 11.27 12.04
C VAL A 7 -43.36 10.02 11.42
N GLN A 8 -43.96 9.44 10.38
CA GLN A 8 -43.36 8.30 9.67
C GLN A 8 -42.09 8.69 8.91
N PHE A 9 -42.02 9.90 8.36
CA PHE A 9 -40.81 10.36 7.69
C PHE A 9 -39.63 10.54 8.68
N THR A 10 -39.90 11.11 9.86
CA THR A 10 -38.87 11.36 10.88
C THR A 10 -38.37 10.08 11.55
N THR A 11 -39.22 9.07 11.75
CA THR A 11 -38.79 7.77 12.28
C THR A 11 -37.85 7.06 11.32
N MET A 12 -38.13 7.08 10.01
CA MET A 12 -37.28 6.46 8.99
C MET A 12 -35.90 7.14 8.89
N GLN A 13 -35.85 8.46 9.01
CA GLN A 13 -34.60 9.22 9.06
C GLN A 13 -33.76 8.86 10.29
N LEU A 14 -34.40 8.69 11.45
CA LEU A 14 -33.72 8.31 12.69
C LEU A 14 -33.11 6.90 12.61
N TYR A 15 -33.84 5.93 12.03
CA TYR A 15 -33.31 4.58 11.81
C TYR A 15 -32.12 4.59 10.84
N SER A 16 -32.17 5.40 9.77
CA SER A 16 -31.04 5.54 8.84
C SER A 16 -29.78 6.08 9.52
N LEU A 17 -29.91 7.12 10.34
CA LEU A 17 -28.78 7.67 11.11
C LEU A 17 -28.24 6.67 12.13
N TRP A 18 -29.12 5.94 12.81
CA TRP A 18 -28.72 4.89 13.76
C TRP A 18 -28.00 3.74 13.07
N LEU A 19 -28.47 3.32 11.89
CA LEU A 19 -27.87 2.29 11.06
C LEU A 19 -26.47 2.73 10.58
N MET A 20 -26.32 3.99 10.16
CA MET A 20 -25.02 4.57 9.80
C MET A 20 -24.05 4.58 10.99
N MET A 21 -24.50 4.96 12.19
CA MET A 21 -23.67 4.90 13.40
C MET A 21 -23.29 3.47 13.77
N PHE A 22 -24.19 2.51 13.58
CA PHE A 22 -23.92 1.08 13.78
C PHE A 22 -22.85 0.58 12.80
N PHE A 23 -22.94 0.92 11.52
CA PHE A 23 -21.90 0.59 10.52
C PHE A 23 -20.56 1.27 10.79
N LEU A 24 -20.57 2.51 11.29
CA LEU A 24 -19.36 3.24 11.69
C LEU A 24 -18.64 2.57 12.87
N LYS A 25 -19.41 1.99 13.81
CA LYS A 25 -18.87 1.18 14.91
C LYS A 25 -18.41 -0.20 14.44
N LEU A 26 -19.11 -0.82 13.50
CA LEU A 26 -18.74 -2.14 12.95
C LEU A 26 -17.43 -2.08 12.15
N THR A 27 -17.22 -1.01 11.39
CA THR A 27 -16.00 -0.80 10.59
C THR A 27 -14.80 -0.37 11.43
N SER A 28 -15.01 0.36 12.54
CA SER A 28 -13.91 0.84 13.40
C SER A 28 -13.39 -0.19 14.42
N LEU A 29 -14.01 -1.37 14.51
CA LEU A 29 -13.64 -2.41 15.49
C LEU A 29 -12.70 -3.49 14.97
N VAL A 30 -12.12 -3.34 13.77
CA VAL A 30 -10.99 -4.17 13.34
C VAL A 30 -9.70 -3.42 13.66
N PRO A 31 -9.10 -3.59 14.85
CA PRO A 31 -7.72 -3.15 15.03
C PRO A 31 -6.88 -3.92 14.03
N VAL A 32 -6.31 -3.20 13.05
CA VAL A 32 -5.26 -3.72 12.17
C VAL A 32 -4.05 -3.97 13.08
N ARG A 33 -4.08 -5.12 13.77
CA ARG A 33 -3.00 -5.55 14.63
C ARG A 33 -1.91 -6.03 13.69
N SER A 34 -0.88 -5.20 13.52
CA SER A 34 0.36 -5.59 12.85
C SER A 34 1.03 -6.68 13.71
N SER A 35 0.55 -7.90 13.53
CA SER A 35 1.18 -9.11 14.04
C SER A 35 2.40 -9.34 13.16
N SER A 36 3.60 -9.34 13.74
CA SER A 36 4.80 -9.80 13.03
C SER A 36 4.51 -11.18 12.45
N ALA A 37 4.49 -11.30 11.12
CA ALA A 37 4.18 -12.56 10.47
C ALA A 37 5.19 -13.64 10.90
N SER A 38 4.70 -14.87 11.09
CA SER A 38 5.57 -15.99 11.47
C SER A 38 6.57 -16.29 10.35
N LYS A 39 7.76 -16.76 10.73
CA LYS A 39 8.84 -17.07 9.77
C LYS A 39 8.36 -18.04 8.68
N ASP A 40 7.52 -18.99 9.03
CA ASP A 40 6.97 -19.99 8.11
C ASP A 40 6.09 -19.34 7.03
N VAL A 41 5.25 -18.37 7.41
CA VAL A 41 4.41 -17.63 6.47
C VAL A 41 5.27 -16.79 5.51
N LEU A 42 6.37 -16.19 6.00
CA LEU A 42 7.31 -15.48 5.12
C LEU A 42 7.96 -16.41 4.10
N LEU A 43 8.39 -17.60 4.52
CA LEU A 43 9.03 -18.58 3.63
C LEU A 43 8.05 -19.11 2.57
N GLU A 44 6.81 -19.35 2.97
CA GLU A 44 5.76 -19.77 2.05
C GLU A 44 5.48 -18.68 1.00
N VAL A 45 5.28 -17.43 1.43
CA VAL A 45 5.06 -16.30 0.52
C VAL A 45 6.25 -16.08 -0.41
N GLU A 46 7.48 -16.19 0.11
CA GLU A 46 8.69 -16.09 -0.72
C GLU A 46 8.71 -17.19 -1.80
N SER A 47 8.41 -18.44 -1.44
CA SER A 47 8.37 -19.56 -2.39
C SER A 47 7.32 -19.38 -3.48
N ASN A 48 6.14 -18.83 -3.12
CA ASN A 48 5.06 -18.54 -4.05
C ASN A 48 5.42 -17.39 -5.00
N LEU A 49 6.03 -16.31 -4.49
CA LEU A 49 6.51 -15.23 -5.36
C LEU A 49 7.59 -15.74 -6.32
N MET A 50 8.52 -16.56 -5.83
CA MET A 50 9.56 -17.15 -6.66
C MET A 50 8.98 -18.05 -7.77
N SER A 51 7.98 -18.87 -7.46
CA SER A 51 7.34 -19.73 -8.46
C SER A 51 6.57 -18.94 -9.51
N LEU A 52 5.85 -17.88 -9.11
CA LEU A 52 5.13 -16.98 -10.02
C LEU A 52 6.06 -16.32 -11.05
N PHE A 53 7.27 -15.93 -10.64
CA PHE A 53 8.27 -15.34 -11.54
C PHE A 53 9.21 -16.38 -12.18
N GLY A 54 9.00 -17.68 -11.95
CA GLY A 54 9.82 -18.75 -12.53
C GLY A 54 11.23 -18.87 -11.95
N PHE A 55 11.50 -18.30 -10.78
CA PHE A 55 12.80 -18.36 -10.12
C PHE A 55 12.94 -19.62 -9.27
N ARG A 56 14.04 -20.36 -9.47
CA ARG A 56 14.40 -21.53 -8.63
C ARG A 56 15.17 -21.17 -7.36
N LYS A 57 15.82 -20.00 -7.37
CA LYS A 57 16.63 -19.47 -6.27
C LYS A 57 16.51 -17.95 -6.24
N ARG A 58 16.69 -17.35 -5.06
CA ARG A 58 16.68 -15.89 -4.91
C ARG A 58 17.75 -15.24 -5.81
N PRO A 59 17.37 -14.30 -6.69
CA PRO A 59 18.34 -13.56 -7.51
C PRO A 59 19.29 -12.75 -6.63
N LYS A 60 20.61 -12.85 -6.90
CA LYS A 60 21.63 -12.01 -6.26
C LYS A 60 21.77 -10.73 -7.09
N VAL A 61 21.44 -9.59 -6.51
CA VAL A 61 21.54 -8.29 -7.17
C VAL A 61 22.74 -7.52 -6.62
N ASP A 62 23.62 -7.06 -7.51
CA ASP A 62 24.72 -6.17 -7.16
C ASP A 62 24.18 -4.73 -7.05
N LYS A 63 23.99 -4.26 -5.82
CA LYS A 63 23.38 -2.95 -5.52
C LYS A 63 24.16 -1.77 -6.10
N SER A 64 25.46 -1.94 -6.34
CA SER A 64 26.32 -0.89 -6.88
C SER A 64 26.07 -0.60 -8.38
N LYS A 65 25.41 -1.52 -9.08
CA LYS A 65 25.21 -1.46 -10.54
C LYS A 65 23.74 -1.35 -10.95
N ILE A 66 22.84 -1.13 -9.99
CA ILE A 66 21.41 -1.03 -10.27
C ILE A 66 21.11 0.32 -10.91
N ALA A 67 20.81 0.31 -12.21
CA ALA A 67 20.19 1.44 -12.89
C ALA A 67 18.76 1.02 -13.30
N ILE A 68 17.74 1.65 -12.69
CA ILE A 68 16.35 1.45 -13.08
C ILE A 68 16.02 2.46 -14.20
N PRO A 69 15.57 2.01 -15.39
CA PRO A 69 15.17 2.91 -16.46
C PRO A 69 13.98 3.80 -16.06
N GLN A 70 13.96 5.04 -16.55
CA GLN A 70 12.87 6.00 -16.26
C GLN A 70 11.50 5.46 -16.71
N THR A 71 11.46 4.79 -17.86
CA THR A 71 10.23 4.17 -18.39
C THR A 71 9.62 3.16 -17.43
N MET A 72 10.43 2.43 -16.65
CA MET A 72 9.92 1.51 -15.64
C MET A 72 9.33 2.22 -14.42
N LEU A 73 9.92 3.36 -14.02
CA LEU A 73 9.40 4.17 -12.92
C LEU A 73 8.02 4.76 -13.29
N ASP A 74 7.88 5.22 -14.54
CA ASP A 74 6.62 5.74 -15.05
C ASP A 74 5.53 4.66 -15.10
N LEU A 75 5.89 3.44 -15.53
CA LEU A 75 4.96 2.31 -15.53
C LEU A 75 4.50 1.95 -14.12
N TYR A 76 5.43 1.89 -13.17
CA TYR A 76 5.09 1.62 -11.76
C TYR A 76 4.11 2.67 -11.22
N HIS A 77 4.36 3.94 -11.51
CA HIS A 77 3.49 5.03 -11.12
C HIS A 77 2.09 4.90 -11.72
N ARG A 78 1.98 4.55 -13.01
CA ARG A 78 0.69 4.33 -13.67
C ARG A 78 -0.09 3.14 -13.09
N GLN A 79 0.60 2.08 -12.67
CA GLN A 79 -0.04 0.87 -12.14
C GLN A 79 -0.49 1.02 -10.68
N THR A 80 0.27 1.75 -9.87
CA THR A 80 0.06 1.80 -8.42
C THR A 80 -0.41 3.16 -7.91
N GLY A 81 -0.26 4.22 -8.71
CA GLY A 81 -0.44 5.61 -8.30
C GLY A 81 0.68 6.14 -7.39
N LEU A 82 1.69 5.33 -7.09
CA LEU A 82 2.76 5.66 -6.15
C LEU A 82 4.03 6.08 -6.88
N PHE A 83 4.75 7.07 -6.34
CA PHE A 83 6.11 7.38 -6.78
C PHE A 83 7.09 6.46 -6.06
N MET A 84 7.96 5.79 -6.81
CA MET A 84 8.96 4.92 -6.21
C MET A 84 10.01 5.76 -5.48
N ASP A 85 10.23 5.47 -4.19
CA ASP A 85 11.33 6.09 -3.44
C ASP A 85 12.67 5.52 -3.94
N THR A 86 13.40 6.35 -4.67
CA THR A 86 14.69 5.99 -5.28
C THR A 86 15.89 6.41 -4.42
N ALA A 87 15.66 6.88 -3.18
CA ALA A 87 16.74 7.35 -2.29
C ALA A 87 17.75 6.24 -1.92
N SER A 88 17.32 4.98 -1.90
CA SER A 88 18.18 3.82 -1.59
C SER A 88 18.91 3.22 -2.80
N ILE A 89 18.63 3.70 -4.02
CA ILE A 89 19.24 3.22 -5.26
C ILE A 89 20.37 4.18 -5.64
N ALA A 90 21.58 3.65 -5.79
CA ALA A 90 22.74 4.44 -6.21
C ALA A 90 22.51 4.99 -7.63
N LYS A 91 22.17 6.28 -7.73
CA LYS A 91 22.03 6.95 -9.03
C LYS A 91 23.42 7.30 -9.57
N PRO A 92 23.76 6.92 -10.82
CA PRO A 92 24.98 7.41 -11.45
C PRO A 92 24.89 8.95 -11.49
N ASN A 93 25.94 9.63 -11.01
CA ASN A 93 26.11 11.08 -10.95
C ASN A 93 25.49 11.85 -9.76
N LEU A 94 24.91 11.20 -8.74
CA LEU A 94 24.44 11.95 -7.56
C LEU A 94 25.61 12.46 -6.68
N HIS A 95 26.77 11.80 -6.75
CA HIS A 95 27.94 12.10 -5.90
C HIS A 95 29.06 12.88 -6.62
N THR A 96 28.90 13.23 -7.90
CA THR A 96 29.98 13.86 -8.70
C THR A 96 29.93 15.39 -8.74
N ARG A 97 28.92 16.03 -8.13
CA ARG A 97 28.70 17.48 -8.29
C ARG A 97 29.52 18.39 -7.35
N ASN A 98 30.21 17.88 -6.35
CA ASN A 98 30.99 18.77 -5.46
C ASN A 98 32.22 18.09 -4.85
N ALA A 99 33.25 17.86 -5.66
CA ALA A 99 34.59 17.52 -5.19
C ALA A 99 35.57 18.60 -5.67
N ASN A 100 35.31 19.87 -5.30
CA ASN A 100 36.34 20.90 -5.37
C ASN A 100 37.31 20.63 -4.22
N THR A 101 38.43 19.98 -4.52
CA THR A 101 39.61 19.90 -3.65
C THR A 101 40.19 21.30 -3.46
N VAL A 102 40.45 21.68 -2.21
CA VAL A 102 41.30 22.82 -1.83
C VAL A 102 42.76 22.38 -1.88
#